data_AF-A0A505MQ60-F1
#
_entry.id   AF-A0A505MQ60-F1
#
_cell.length_a   1.000
_cell.length_b   1.000
_cell.length_c   1.000
_cell.angle_alpha   90.00
_cell.angle_beta   90.00
_cell.angle_gamma   90.00
#
_symmetry.space_group_name_H-M   'P 1'
#
loop_
_entity.id
_entity.type
_entity.pdbx_description
1 polymer ?
#
loop_
_entity_poly.entity_id
_entity_poly.type
_entity_poly.pdbx_seq_one_letter_code
_entity_poly.pdbx_strand_id
1 'polypeptide(L)' 'MSESSLFKIKNIRLIGQKTCELYMENVETLSIKGWVINCNDVFFHQFHEQLNNLCQSDNPFHSLLQLKQYHKVEVLC' A
#
# COMPACT_ATOMS: atom_id res chain seq x y z
N MET A 1 3.82 21.37 11.16
CA MET A 1 3.36 20.38 12.14
C MET A 1 3.24 19.07 11.39
N SER A 2 4.03 18.06 11.77
CA SER A 2 4.00 16.75 11.12
C SER A 2 2.72 16.03 11.51
N GLU A 3 1.69 16.12 10.66
CA GLU A 3 0.53 15.24 10.74
C GLU A 3 1.05 13.81 10.65
N SER A 4 1.18 13.17 11.81
CA SER A 4 1.57 11.76 11.87
C SER A 4 0.50 10.97 11.12
N SER A 5 0.90 10.13 10.16
CA SER A 5 -0.07 9.40 9.36
C SER A 5 -1.02 8.61 10.25
N LEU A 6 -2.32 8.81 10.02
CA LEU A 6 -3.40 8.10 10.72
C LEU A 6 -3.38 6.60 10.45
N PHE A 7 -2.56 6.13 9.50
CA PHE A 7 -2.45 4.74 9.12
C PHE A 7 -1.02 4.25 9.25
N LYS A 8 -0.85 3.06 9.86
CA LYS A 8 0.43 2.36 9.94
C LYS A 8 0.34 1.02 9.23
N ILE A 9 1.35 0.70 8.43
CA ILE A 9 1.46 -0.63 7.81
C ILE A 9 1.66 -1.66 8.92
N LYS A 10 0.79 -2.67 8.95
CA LYS A 10 0.92 -3.83 9.84
C LYS A 10 1.50 -5.03 9.13
N ASN A 11 1.12 -5.21 7.87
CA ASN A 11 1.58 -6.33 7.07
C ASN A 11 1.58 -5.95 5.59
N ILE A 12 2.57 -6.46 4.86
CA ILE A 12 2.65 -6.38 3.42
C ILE A 12 3.11 -7.75 2.91
N ARG A 13 2.38 -8.31 1.96
CA ARG A 13 2.61 -9.65 1.45
C ARG A 13 2.55 -9.66 -0.07
N LEU A 14 3.66 -10.03 -0.69
CA LEU A 14 3.67 -10.35 -2.11
C LEU A 14 2.98 -11.71 -2.36
N ILE A 15 2.00 -11.69 -3.25
CA ILE A 15 1.32 -12.88 -3.78
C ILE A 15 1.77 -13.07 -5.23
N GLY A 16 2.85 -13.81 -5.39
CA GLY A 16 3.54 -13.92 -6.68
C GLY A 16 4.25 -12.61 -7.06
N GLN A 17 4.49 -12.44 -8.37
CA GLN A 17 5.30 -11.31 -8.88
C GLN A 17 4.48 -10.04 -9.16
N LYS A 18 3.15 -10.17 -9.30
CA LYS A 18 2.29 -9.07 -9.78
C LYS A 18 1.20 -8.66 -8.80
N THR A 19 1.09 -9.31 -7.65
CA THR A 19 0.04 -9.01 -6.68
C THR A 19 0.66 -8.78 -5.31
N CYS A 20 0.16 -7.78 -4.60
CA CYS A 20 0.58 -7.47 -3.24
C CYS A 20 -0.65 -7.23 -2.38
N GLU A 21 -0.73 -7.89 -1.24
CA GLU A 21 -1.67 -7.55 -0.18
C GLU A 21 -1.01 -6.62 0.83
N LEU A 22 -1.78 -5.63 1.27
CA LEU A 22 -1.33 -4.62 2.20
C LEU A 22 -2.37 -4.42 3.28
N TYR A 23 -1.94 -4.48 4.53
CA TYR A 23 -2.80 -4.30 5.68
C TYR A 23 -2.31 -3.10 6.48
N MET A 24 -3.17 -2.12 6.70
CA MET A 24 -2.87 -0.96 7.55
C MET A 24 -3.85 -0.88 8.70
N GLU A 25 -3.33 -0.52 9.87
CA GLU A 25 -4.12 -0.14 11.04
C GLU A 25 -4.34 1.36 11.03
N ASN A 26 -5.58 1.78 11.22
CA ASN A 26 -5.87 3.15 11.62
C ASN A 26 -5.54 3.31 13.11
N VAL A 27 -4.63 4.23 13.44
CA VAL A 27 -4.12 4.37 14.82
C VAL A 27 -5.13 4.97 15.80
N GLU A 28 -6.17 5.67 15.30
CA GLU A 28 -7.21 6.28 16.14
C GLU A 28 -8.31 5.26 16.48
N THR A 29 -8.72 4.46 15.49
CA THR A 29 -9.82 3.50 15.66
C THR A 29 -9.35 2.08 15.96
N LEU A 30 -8.04 1.82 15.86
CA LEU A 30 -7.40 0.49 15.95
C LEU A 30 -7.96 -0.52 14.94
N SER A 31 -8.70 -0.06 13.93
CA SER A 31 -9.27 -0.94 12.89
C SER A 31 -8.22 -1.23 11.83
N ILE A 32 -8.12 -2.50 11.42
CA ILE A 32 -7.27 -2.92 10.30
C ILE A 32 -8.10 -2.95 9.02
N LYS A 33 -7.58 -2.36 7.95
CA LYS A 33 -8.12 -2.49 6.59
C LYS A 33 -7.07 -3.12 5.69
N GLY A 34 -7.54 -3.94 4.75
CA GLY A 34 -6.70 -4.60 3.75
C GLY A 34 -6.91 -4.02 2.36
N TRP A 35 -5.88 -4.10 1.53
CA TRP A 35 -5.91 -3.76 0.11
C TRP A 35 -5.16 -4.79 -0.72
N VAL A 36 -5.63 -5.03 -1.94
CA VAL A 36 -4.89 -5.75 -2.98
C VAL A 36 -4.39 -4.73 -3.99
N ILE A 37 -3.09 -4.77 -4.27
CA ILE A 37 -2.43 -4.01 -5.32
C ILE A 37 -2.05 -5.00 -6.42
N ASN A 38 -2.72 -4.90 -7.56
CA ASN A 38 -2.39 -5.64 -8.76
C ASN A 38 -1.53 -4.75 -9.66
N CYS A 39 -0.32 -5.24 -9.92
CA CYS A 39 0.64 -4.62 -10.81
C CYS A 39 0.06 -4.50 -12.22
N ASN A 40 0.27 -3.34 -12.83
CA ASN A 40 0.04 -3.14 -14.25
C ASN A 40 1.32 -3.55 -14.98
N ASP A 41 1.19 -4.42 -15.98
CA ASP A 41 2.31 -4.97 -16.74
C ASP A 41 3.21 -3.89 -17.37
N VAL A 42 2.64 -2.74 -17.72
CA VAL A 42 3.39 -1.59 -18.26
C VAL A 42 4.42 -1.05 -17.25
N PHE A 43 4.13 -1.16 -15.95
CA PHE A 43 4.95 -0.63 -14.86
C PHE A 43 5.58 -1.74 -14.00
N PHE A 44 5.66 -2.97 -14.51
CA PHE A 44 6.16 -4.13 -13.76
C PHE A 44 7.55 -3.90 -13.17
N HIS A 45 8.46 -3.29 -13.93
CA HIS A 45 9.83 -3.02 -13.50
C HIS A 45 9.92 -2.06 -12.29
N GLN A 46 8.91 -1.21 -12.09
CA GLN A 46 8.87 -0.24 -10.99
C GLN A 46 8.06 -0.75 -9.79
N PHE A 47 7.32 -1.84 -9.94
CA PHE A 47 6.36 -2.29 -8.93
C PHE A 47 7.03 -2.57 -7.58
N HIS A 48 8.11 -3.35 -7.57
CA HIS A 48 8.82 -3.70 -6.33
C HIS A 48 9.47 -2.48 -5.67
N GLU A 49 10.00 -1.54 -6.46
CA GLU A 49 10.56 -0.28 -5.95
C GLU A 49 9.47 0.58 -5.32
N GLN A 50 8.32 0.70 -5.98
CA GLN A 50 7.16 1.42 -5.46
C GLN A 50 6.60 0.80 -4.18
N LEU A 51 6.59 -0.53 -4.05
CA LEU A 51 6.23 -1.21 -2.80
C LEU A 51 7.26 -0.98 -1.69
N ASN A 52 8.56 -0.94 -2.01
CA ASN A 52 9.60 -0.61 -1.03
C ASN A 52 9.44 0.83 -0.52
N ASN A 53 9.18 1.78 -1.43
CA ASN A 53 8.92 3.18 -1.08
C ASN A 53 7.67 3.32 -0.20
N LEU A 54 6.62 2.54 -0.47
CA LEU A 54 5.42 2.46 0.36
C LEU A 54 5.74 1.99 1.79
N CYS A 55 6.58 0.97 1.95
CA CYS A 55 7.00 0.46 3.26
C CYS A 55 7.80 1.46 4.09
N GLN A 56 8.56 2.34 3.42
CA GLN A 56 9.40 3.35 4.05
C GLN A 56 8.69 4.71 4.20
N SER A 57 7.46 4.83 3.71
CA SER A 57 6.74 6.10 3.71
C SER A 57 6.29 6.51 5.11
N ASP A 58 6.50 7.78 5.44
CA ASP A 58 5.93 8.42 6.64
C ASP A 58 4.39 8.48 6.59
N ASN A 59 3.81 8.44 5.38
CA ASN A 59 2.37 8.42 5.16
C ASN A 59 1.97 7.30 4.18
N PRO A 60 1.88 6.05 4.66
CA PRO A 60 1.66 4.91 3.79
C PRO A 60 0.30 4.94 3.09
N PHE A 61 -0.74 5.52 3.72
CA PHE A 61 -2.04 5.66 3.08
C PHE A 61 -2.00 6.61 1.88
N HIS A 62 -1.32 7.76 2.02
CA HIS A 62 -1.13 8.68 0.90
C HIS A 62 -0.30 8.03 -0.23
N SER A 63 0.77 7.32 0.13
CA SER A 63 1.57 6.56 -0.85
C SER A 63 0.74 5.49 -1.57
N LEU A 64 -0.15 4.79 -0.88
CA LEU A 64 -1.09 3.84 -1.50
C LEU A 64 -2.03 4.52 -2.51
N LEU A 65 -2.52 5.73 -2.20
CA LEU A 65 -3.34 6.51 -3.14
C LEU A 65 -2.58 6.92 -4.40
N GLN A 66 -1.27 7.18 -4.30
CA GLN A 66 -0.45 7.45 -5.48
C GLN A 66 -0.29 6.20 -6.35
N LEU A 67 -0.16 5.00 -5.74
CA LEU A 67 -0.08 3.74 -6.50
C LEU A 67 -1.33 3.46 -7.35
N LYS A 68 -2.50 3.96 -6.95
CA LYS A 68 -3.74 3.85 -7.77
C LYS A 68 -3.63 4.49 -9.16
N GLN A 69 -2.69 5.41 -9.36
CA GLN A 69 -2.48 6.05 -10.68
C GLN A 69 -1.79 5.10 -11.67
N TYR A 70 -1.05 4.11 -11.18
CA TYR A 70 -0.24 3.20 -12.00
C TYR A 70 -0.73 1.76 -11.95
N HIS A 71 -1.37 1.37 -10.84
CA HIS A 71 -1.75 0.00 -10.50
C HIS A 71 -3.20 -0.08 -10.06
N LYS A 72 -3.79 -1.28 -10.19
CA LYS A 72 -5.15 -1.52 -9.73
C LYS A 72 -5.13 -1.81 -8.23
N VAL A 73 -5.64 -0.88 -7.42
CA VAL A 73 -5.75 -1.05 -5.96
C VAL A 73 -7.20 -1.23 -5.55
N GLU A 74 -7.51 -2.37 -4.94
CA GLU A 74 -8.84 -2.75 -4.46
C GLU A 74 -8.81 -2.94 -2.94
N VAL A 75 -9.94 -2.70 -2.27
CA VAL A 75 -10.07 -2.96 -0.83
C VAL A 75 -10.35 -4.45 -0.65
N LEU A 76 -9.65 -5.10 0.28
CA LEU A 76 -9.97 -6.46 0.72
C LEU A 76 -11.22 -6.37 1.62
N CYS A 77 -12.33 -6.97 1.16
CA CYS A 77 -13.56 -7.11 1.94
C CYS A 77 -13.42 -8.12 3.08
#